data_AF-A0A957A2N7-F1
#
_entry.id   AF-A0A957A2N7-F1
#
_cell.length_a   1.000
_cell.length_b   1.000
_cell.length_c   1.000
_cell.angle_alpha   90.00
_cell.angle_beta   90.00
_cell.angle_gamma   90.00
#
_symmetry.space_group_name_H-M   'P 1'
#
loop_
_entity.id
_entity.type
_entity.pdbx_description
1 polymer ?
#
loop_
_entity_poly.entity_id
_entity_poly.type
_entity_poly.pdbx_seq_one_letter_code
_entity_poly.pdbx_strand_id
1 'polypeptide(L)' 'MTVHHADFAVAVTQQVEVTTRDGINGRVIALGWWTEPEASRDPEFLSTGTLYLVVDPKKPRPVWVPEGDLVAVRMV' A
#
# COMPACT_ATOMS: atom_id res chain seq x y z
N MET A 1 12.65 5.26 -8.60
CA MET A 1 11.62 4.73 -7.67
C MET A 1 10.34 5.46 -8.00
N THR A 2 9.34 4.76 -8.52
CA THR A 2 8.02 5.34 -8.78
C THR A 2 7.37 5.61 -7.43
N VAL A 3 6.98 6.86 -7.17
CA VAL A 3 6.27 7.22 -5.95
C VAL A 3 4.82 6.86 -6.17
N HIS A 4 4.37 5.74 -5.61
CA HIS A 4 2.96 5.37 -5.63
C HIS A 4 2.19 6.25 -4.64
N HIS A 5 1.16 6.94 -5.12
CA HIS A 5 0.24 7.72 -4.31
C HIS A 5 -1.18 7.16 -4.51
N ALA A 6 -1.97 7.10 -3.44
CA ALA A 6 -3.34 6.61 -3.52
C ALA A 6 -4.25 7.71 -4.10
N ASP A 7 -5.05 7.38 -5.10
CA ASP A 7 -6.08 8.28 -5.64
C ASP A 7 -7.31 8.34 -4.71
N PHE A 8 -7.55 7.26 -3.97
CA PHE A 8 -8.56 7.12 -2.93
C PHE A 8 -8.08 6.16 -1.85
N ALA A 9 -8.56 6.33 -0.61
CA ALA A 9 -8.23 5.44 0.50
C ALA A 9 -9.42 5.19 1.45
N VAL A 10 -9.48 3.98 2.00
CA VAL A 10 -10.46 3.55 3.00
C VAL A 10 -9.72 3.17 4.28
N ALA A 11 -10.22 3.63 5.43
CA ALA A 11 -9.66 3.26 6.72
C ALA A 11 -9.80 1.75 7.00
N VAL A 12 -8.76 1.14 7.54
CA VAL A 12 -8.77 -0.26 7.98
C VAL A 12 -9.08 -0.30 9.47
N THR A 13 -10.19 -0.93 9.84
CA THR A 13 -10.62 -1.05 11.24
C THR A 13 -10.05 -2.29 11.92
N GLN A 14 -9.69 -3.31 11.15
CA GLN A 14 -9.05 -4.52 11.63
C GLN A 14 -7.62 -4.24 12.08
N GLN A 15 -7.11 -5.00 13.05
CA GLN A 15 -5.68 -4.97 13.36
C GLN A 15 -4.97 -5.92 12.41
N VAL A 16 -4.33 -5.34 11.40
CA VAL A 16 -3.52 -6.08 10.43
C VAL A 16 -2.10 -5.56 10.53
N GLU A 17 -1.16 -6.48 10.68
CA GLU A 17 0.27 -6.20 10.59
C GLU A 17 0.83 -6.81 9.32
N VAL A 18 1.76 -6.08 8.69
CA VAL A 18 2.40 -6.50 7.45
C VAL A 18 3.91 -6.36 7.54
N THR A 19 4.61 -7.22 6.80
CA THR A 19 6.03 -7.10 6.55
C THR A 19 6.27 -7.08 5.05
N THR A 20 7.19 -6.23 4.62
CA THR A 20 7.55 -6.06 3.20
C THR A 20 8.92 -6.64 2.90
N ARG A 21 9.21 -6.83 1.62
CA ARG A 21 10.52 -7.30 1.15
C ARG A 21 11.67 -6.36 1.51
N ASP A 22 11.42 -5.05 1.58
CA ASP A 22 12.41 -4.02 1.92
C ASP A 22 12.50 -3.74 3.44
N GLY A 23 11.79 -4.51 4.26
CA GLY A 23 11.92 -4.52 5.72
C GLY A 23 11.03 -3.52 6.47
N ILE A 24 10.02 -2.93 5.80
CA ILE A 24 8.94 -2.22 6.48
C ILE A 24 8.14 -3.25 7.27
N ASN A 25 7.94 -2.98 8.56
CA ASN A 25 7.13 -3.83 9.44
C ASN A 25 6.25 -2.96 10.32
N GLY A 26 4.93 -3.12 10.18
CA GLY A 26 4.02 -2.27 10.93
C GLY A 26 2.55 -2.57 10.72
N ARG A 27 1.72 -1.75 11.36
CA ARG A 27 0.26 -1.86 11.32
C ARG A 27 -0.31 -1.17 10.09
N VAL A 28 -1.25 -1.82 9.42
CA VAL A 28 -2.07 -1.24 8.35
C VAL A 28 -3.16 -0.37 8.97
N ILE A 29 -3.28 0.88 8.49
CA ILE A 29 -4.31 1.83 8.94
C ILE A 29 -5.27 2.26 7.83
N ALA A 30 -4.89 2.08 6.55
CA ALA A 30 -5.76 2.34 5.41
C ALA A 30 -5.37 1.47 4.22
N LEU A 31 -6.33 1.20 3.34
CA LEU A 31 -6.12 0.64 2.01
C LEU A 31 -6.34 1.74 0.99
N GLY A 32 -5.43 1.86 0.02
CA GLY A 32 -5.56 2.76 -1.10
C GLY A 32 -5.62 2.00 -2.42
N TRP A 33 -6.03 2.68 -3.48
CA TRP A 33 -5.86 2.21 -4.85
C TRP A 33 -4.98 3.21 -5.60
N TRP A 34 -4.07 2.70 -6.43
CA TRP A 34 -3.41 3.52 -7.45
C TRP A 34 -3.79 3.07 -8.84
N THR A 35 -3.81 4.05 -9.74
CA THR A 35 -3.86 3.84 -11.17
C THR A 35 -2.45 4.02 -11.72
N GLU A 36 -1.95 3.06 -12.50
CA GLU A 36 -0.62 3.24 -13.11
C GLU A 36 -0.62 4.49 -14.01
N PRO A 37 0.46 5.30 -14.05
CA PRO A 37 0.51 6.49 -14.89
C PRO A 37 0.20 6.20 -16.38
N GLU A 38 0.52 5.00 -16.85
CA GLU A 38 0.27 4.55 -18.23
C GLU A 38 -1.20 4.26 -18.52
N ALA A 39 -2.00 3.89 -17.51
CA ALA A 39 -3.45 3.72 -17.65
C ALA A 39 -4.18 5.06 -17.89
N SER A 40 -3.55 6.21 -17.61
CA SER A 40 -4.07 7.52 -18.02
C SER A 40 -3.93 7.79 -19.53
N ARG A 41 -3.11 7.01 -20.25
CA ARG A 41 -2.82 7.17 -21.69
C ARG A 41 -3.51 6.15 -22.57
N ASP A 42 -3.93 5.02 -22.01
CA ASP A 42 -4.66 3.98 -22.71
C ASP A 42 -5.82 3.47 -21.82
N PRO A 43 -7.09 3.73 -22.19
CA PRO A 43 -8.26 3.30 -21.43
C PRO A 43 -8.44 1.77 -21.40
N GLU A 44 -7.72 1.00 -22.21
CA GLU A 44 -7.71 -0.47 -22.15
C GLU A 44 -6.72 -1.02 -21.11
N PHE A 45 -5.84 -0.19 -20.55
CA PHE A 45 -4.88 -0.58 -19.52
C PHE A 45 -5.55 -0.67 -18.14
N LEU A 46 -6.00 -1.87 -17.77
CA LEU A 46 -6.53 -2.16 -16.44
C LEU A 46 -5.41 -2.61 -15.49
N SER A 47 -4.67 -1.65 -14.93
CA SER A 47 -3.81 -1.90 -13.77
C SER A 47 -4.29 -1.09 -12.58
N THR A 48 -5.03 -1.76 -11.70
CA THR A 48 -5.51 -1.26 -10.41
C THR A 48 -4.74 -1.99 -9.31
N GLY A 49 -3.76 -1.31 -8.70
CA GLY A 49 -2.96 -1.89 -7.62
C GLY A 49 -3.52 -1.50 -6.25
N THR A 50 -3.48 -2.43 -5.29
CA THR A 50 -3.82 -2.12 -3.89
C THR A 50 -2.59 -1.58 -3.16
N LEU A 51 -2.82 -0.52 -2.39
CA LEU A 51 -1.89 0.09 -1.47
C LEU A 51 -2.28 -0.18 -0.03
N TYR A 52 -1.28 -0.38 0.82
CA TYR A 52 -1.42 -0.48 2.26
C TYR A 52 -0.72 0.72 2.89
N LEU A 53 -1.44 1.54 3.67
CA LEU A 53 -0.84 2.59 4.48
C LEU A 53 -0.35 1.95 5.78
N VAL A 54 0.97 1.85 5.93
CA VAL A 54 1.61 1.14 7.03
C VAL A 54 2.24 2.12 7.99
N VAL A 55 1.94 1.99 9.28
CA VAL A 55 2.62 2.67 10.38
C VAL A 55 3.73 1.75 10.89
N ASP A 56 4.96 2.00 10.43
CA ASP A 56 6.17 1.35 10.94
C ASP A 56 6.77 2.22 12.07
N PRO A 57 6.97 1.66 13.28
CA PRO A 57 7.50 2.42 14.43
C PRO A 57 8.93 2.95 14.22
N LYS A 58 9.67 2.43 13.24
CA LYS A 58 11.03 2.90 12.90
C LYS A 58 11.02 4.04 11.88
N LYS A 59 9.86 4.39 11.31
CA LYS A 59 9.72 5.44 10.30
C LYS A 59 9.06 6.68 10.94
N PRO A 60 9.45 7.89 10.52
CA PRO A 60 8.88 9.12 11.07
C PRO A 60 7.44 9.40 10.61
N ARG A 61 6.96 8.71 9.57
CA ARG A 61 5.63 8.89 8.96
C ARG A 61 5.11 7.56 8.42
N PRO A 62 3.78 7.38 8.30
CA PRO A 62 3.20 6.25 7.59
C PRO A 62 3.67 6.20 6.14
N VAL A 63 3.77 4.99 5.59
CA VAL A 63 4.26 4.74 4.24
C VAL A 63 3.25 3.93 3.43
N TRP A 64 3.08 4.30 2.17
CA TRP A 64 2.28 3.57 1.22
C TRP A 64 3.09 2.40 0.66
N VAL A 65 2.55 1.20 0.76
CA VAL A 65 3.20 -0.05 0.39
C VAL A 65 2.36 -0.79 -0.66
N PRO A 66 2.95 -1.16 -1.82
CA PRO A 66 2.35 -2.07 -2.79
C PRO A 66 1.96 -3.41 -2.21
N GLU A 67 0.78 -3.93 -2.57
CA GLU A 67 0.42 -5.32 -2.27
C GLU A 67 1.49 -6.33 -2.72
N GLY A 68 2.09 -6.10 -3.89
CA GLY A 68 3.15 -6.95 -4.43
C GLY A 68 4.46 -6.96 -3.63
N ASP A 69 4.65 -6.02 -2.70
CA ASP A 69 5.83 -5.93 -1.84
C ASP A 69 5.64 -6.64 -0.49
N LEU A 70 4.41 -7.08 -0.17
CA LEU A 70 4.11 -7.79 1.07
C LEU A 70 4.70 -9.21 1.04
N VAL A 71 5.40 -9.59 2.11
CA VAL A 71 5.95 -10.94 2.31
C VAL A 71 5.36 -11.66 3.52
N ALA A 72 4.70 -10.93 4.43
CA ALA A 72 3.92 -11.51 5.51
C ALA A 72 2.74 -10.60 5.84
N VAL A 73 1.60 -11.21 6.15
CA VAL A 73 0.37 -10.55 6.58
C VAL A 73 -0.20 -11.31 7.77
N ARG A 74 -0.51 -10.61 8.86
CA ARG A 74 -1.04 -11.19 10.10
C ARG A 74 -2.21 -10.38 10.62
N MET A 75 -3.31 -11.04 10.97
CA MET A 75 -4.37 -10.44 11.78
C MET A 75 -4.02 -10.56 13.25
N VAL A 76 -4.26 -9.49 14.02
CA VAL A 76 -3.95 -9.36 15.45
C VAL A 76 -5.24 -9.20 16.26
#